data_AF-A0A1D7QDC7-F1
#
_entry.id   AF-A0A1D7QDC7-F1
#
_cell.length_a   1.000
_cell.length_b   1.000
_cell.length_c   1.000
_cell.angle_alpha   90.00
_cell.angle_beta   90.00
_cell.angle_gamma   90.00
#
_symmetry.space_group_name_H-M   'P 1'
#
loop_
_entity.id
_entity.type
_entity.pdbx_description
1 polymer ?
#
loop_
_entity_poly.entity_id
_entity_poly.type
_entity_poly.pdbx_seq_one_letter_code
_entity_poly.pdbx_strand_id
1 'polypeptide(L)'
;MSNKEKMAMIERGLEPGLSRPRASAPKPFLSLKFGLLLVGLGLGLLIALFTVRAMGINEDESVAVYFGCLSIFGGFGLILSYAVEKSWLDKQKDLL
;
A
#
# COMPACT_ATOMS: atom_id res chain seq x y z
N MET A 1 6.19 -33.11 24.77
CA MET A 1 5.67 -33.76 23.54
C MET A 1 5.95 -33.01 22.24
N SER A 2 6.52 -31.79 22.23
CA SER A 2 6.74 -30.98 21.00
C SER A 2 7.99 -31.35 20.16
N ASN A 3 8.92 -32.16 20.67
CA ASN A 3 10.16 -32.48 19.94
C ASN A 3 10.02 -33.59 18.89
N LYS A 4 9.01 -34.47 19.02
CA LYS A 4 8.79 -35.57 18.05
C LYS A 4 8.20 -35.09 16.73
N GLU A 5 7.35 -34.06 16.79
CA GLU A 5 6.76 -33.43 15.59
C GLU A 5 7.81 -32.71 14.74
N LYS A 6 8.79 -32.07 15.40
CA LYS A 6 9.91 -31.40 14.71
C LYS A 6 10.82 -32.39 13.98
N MET A 7 11.00 -33.59 14.54
CA MET A 7 11.82 -34.64 13.93
C MET A 7 11.13 -35.32 12.74
N ALA A 8 9.81 -35.55 12.83
CA ALA A 8 9.02 -36.15 11.75
C ALA A 8 8.89 -35.25 10.51
N MET A 9 9.07 -33.93 10.66
CA MET A 9 9.07 -32.98 9.55
C MET A 9 10.37 -33.09 8.73
N ILE A 10 11.52 -33.21 9.40
CA ILE A 10 12.85 -33.36 8.79
C ILE A 10 12.96 -34.66 7.99
N GLU A 11 12.39 -35.75 8.51
CA GLU A 11 12.48 -37.09 7.90
C GLU A 11 11.63 -37.23 6.62
N ARG A 12 10.66 -36.34 6.39
CA ARG A 12 9.88 -36.27 5.15
C ARG A 12 10.54 -35.44 4.04
N GLY A 13 11.80 -35.04 4.22
CA GLY A 13 12.49 -34.11 3.30
C GLY A 13 11.90 -32.70 3.32
N LEU A 14 11.00 -32.42 4.27
CA LEU A 14 10.45 -31.09 4.50
C LEU A 14 11.34 -30.41 5.53
N GLU A 15 12.26 -29.60 5.03
CA GLU A 15 13.08 -28.73 5.84
C GLU A 15 12.18 -27.98 6.84
N PRO A 16 12.34 -28.13 8.17
CA PRO A 16 11.54 -27.43 9.17
C PRO A 16 11.85 -25.92 9.23
N GLY A 17 12.51 -25.39 8.19
CA GLY A 17 12.68 -23.98 7.88
C GLY A 17 11.68 -23.46 6.84
N LEU A 18 10.99 -24.31 6.07
CA LEU A 18 9.89 -23.89 5.19
C LEU A 18 8.59 -23.58 5.96
N SER A 19 8.55 -24.01 7.23
CA SER A 19 7.56 -23.57 8.23
C SER A 19 8.03 -22.34 9.01
N ARG A 20 8.90 -21.51 8.42
CA ARG A 20 8.56 -20.09 8.47
C ARG A 20 7.41 -19.93 7.50
N PRO A 21 6.14 -19.78 7.97
CA PRO A 21 5.27 -18.89 7.21
C PRO A 21 6.12 -17.66 6.90
N ARG A 22 5.98 -17.08 5.73
CA ARG A 22 6.54 -15.79 5.35
C ARG A 22 6.18 -14.71 6.40
N ALA A 23 6.77 -14.80 7.58
CA ALA A 23 6.58 -14.07 8.82
C ALA A 23 7.83 -13.22 9.08
N SER A 24 8.69 -13.09 8.07
CA SER A 24 9.76 -12.11 7.96
C SER A 24 9.63 -11.29 6.66
N ALA A 25 8.41 -11.00 6.23
CA ALA A 25 8.16 -9.66 5.72
C ALA A 25 7.27 -9.02 6.78
N PRO A 26 7.82 -8.30 7.78
CA PRO A 26 7.03 -7.54 8.73
C PRO A 26 6.29 -6.47 7.96
N LYS A 27 5.15 -6.80 7.32
CA LYS A 27 4.39 -6.03 6.32
C LYS A 27 5.02 -4.65 6.08
N PRO A 28 6.18 -4.56 5.37
CA PRO A 28 6.98 -3.33 5.33
C PRO A 28 6.22 -2.19 4.63
N PHE A 29 5.09 -2.54 4.04
CA PHE A 29 4.30 -1.75 3.14
C PHE A 29 3.03 -1.19 3.79
N LEU A 30 2.74 -1.47 5.07
CA LEU A 30 1.63 -0.79 5.74
C LEU A 30 1.93 0.71 5.89
N SER A 31 3.14 1.03 6.35
CA SER A 31 3.65 2.41 6.40
C SER A 31 3.76 3.03 5.01
N LEU A 32 4.08 2.25 3.97
CA LEU A 32 4.14 2.74 2.59
C LEU A 32 2.74 3.06 2.02
N LYS A 33 1.73 2.23 2.34
CA LYS A 33 0.32 2.49 2.02
C LYS A 33 -0.19 3.75 2.70
N PHE A 34 0.05 3.89 4.01
CA PHE A 34 -0.32 5.09 4.75
C PHE A 34 0.46 6.33 4.27
N GLY A 35 1.73 6.19 3.92
CA GLY A 35 2.55 7.27 3.38
C GLY A 35 2.03 7.76 2.04
N LEU A 36 1.75 6.86 1.10
CA LEU A 36 1.25 7.26 -0.23
C LEU A 36 -0.19 7.78 -0.18
N LEU A 37 -1.00 7.27 0.74
CA LEU A 37 -2.32 7.84 1.06
C LEU A 37 -2.16 9.27 1.57
N LEU A 38 -1.30 9.51 2.55
CA LEU A 38 -1.08 10.84 3.13
C LEU A 38 -0.53 11.83 2.08
N VAL A 39 0.37 11.37 1.20
CA VAL A 39 0.88 12.16 0.08
C VAL A 39 -0.24 12.50 -0.91
N GLY A 40 -1.07 11.52 -1.30
CA GLY A 40 -2.21 11.76 -2.20
C GLY A 40 -3.23 12.73 -1.60
N LEU A 41 -3.50 12.62 -0.30
CA LEU A 41 -4.42 13.50 0.43
C LEU A 41 -3.87 14.93 0.54
N GLY A 42 -2.57 15.08 0.82
CA GLY A 42 -1.89 16.38 0.86
C GLY A 42 -1.80 17.06 -0.51
N LEU A 43 -1.36 16.33 -1.54
CA LEU A 43 -1.32 16.84 -2.92
C LEU A 43 -2.71 17.17 -3.44
N GLY A 44 -3.69 16.31 -3.17
CA GLY A 44 -5.09 16.53 -3.54
C GLY A 44 -5.66 17.82 -2.95
N LEU A 45 -5.34 18.13 -1.70
CA LEU A 45 -5.78 19.37 -1.05
C LEU A 45 -5.10 20.62 -1.64
N LEU A 46 -3.79 20.56 -1.90
CA LEU A 46 -3.07 21.67 -2.53
C LEU A 46 -3.59 21.96 -3.95
N ILE A 47 -3.80 20.91 -4.74
CA ILE A 47 -4.35 21.01 -6.10
C ILE A 47 -5.79 21.52 -6.06
N ALA A 48 -6.61 21.06 -5.12
CA ALA A 48 -7.98 21.54 -4.97
C ALA A 48 -8.02 23.04 -4.64
N LEU A 49 -7.15 23.50 -3.72
CA LEU A 49 -7.08 24.92 -3.36
C LEU A 49 -6.65 25.77 -4.56
N PHE A 50 -5.63 25.31 -5.30
CA PHE A 50 -5.21 25.97 -6.53
C PHE A 50 -6.34 26.02 -7.57
N THR A 51 -7.08 24.92 -7.73
CA THR A 51 -8.19 24.80 -8.69
C THR A 51 -9.35 25.74 -8.34
N VAL A 52 -9.79 25.76 -7.08
CA VAL A 52 -10.85 26.67 -6.59
C VAL A 52 -10.43 28.13 -6.78
N ARG A 53 -9.17 28.46 -6.46
CA ARG A 53 -8.61 29.82 -6.66
C ARG A 53 -8.48 30.20 -8.13
N ALA A 54 -8.07 29.28 -8.99
CA ALA A 54 -7.88 29.53 -10.42
C ALA A 54 -9.21 29.65 -11.18
N MET A 55 -10.23 28.88 -10.79
CA MET A 55 -11.56 28.92 -11.42
C MET A 55 -12.52 29.94 -10.79
N GLY A 56 -12.14 30.61 -9.71
CA GLY A 56 -12.97 31.64 -9.06
C GLY A 56 -14.31 31.08 -8.55
N ILE A 57 -14.31 29.84 -8.07
CA ILE A 57 -15.52 29.12 -7.65
C ILE A 57 -16.03 29.69 -6.33
N ASN A 58 -17.35 29.90 -6.22
CA ASN A 58 -18.01 30.37 -5.00
C ASN A 58 -17.81 29.38 -3.84
N GLU A 59 -17.84 29.87 -2.59
CA GLU A 59 -17.55 29.06 -1.39
C GLU A 59 -18.43 27.80 -1.28
N ASP A 60 -19.70 27.87 -1.74
CA ASP A 60 -20.64 26.76 -1.70
C ASP A 60 -20.26 25.60 -2.65
N GLU A 61 -19.78 25.90 -3.85
CA GLU A 61 -19.33 24.90 -4.83
C GLU A 61 -17.90 24.42 -4.58
N SER A 62 -17.11 25.26 -3.89
CA SER A 62 -15.73 24.95 -3.54
C SER A 62 -15.61 23.65 -2.75
N VAL A 63 -16.58 23.38 -1.85
CA VAL A 63 -16.60 22.17 -1.01
C VAL A 63 -16.66 20.89 -1.86
N ALA A 64 -17.47 20.89 -2.93
CA ALA A 64 -17.58 19.76 -3.84
C ALA A 64 -16.27 19.50 -4.59
N VAL A 65 -15.58 20.58 -5.00
CA VAL A 65 -14.27 20.49 -5.66
C VAL A 65 -13.21 19.94 -4.69
N TYR A 66 -13.18 20.42 -3.44
CA TYR A 66 -12.28 19.89 -2.42
C TYR A 66 -12.50 18.39 -2.20
N PHE A 67 -13.75 17.98 -1.97
CA PHE A 67 -14.08 16.56 -1.73
C PHE A 67 -13.78 15.69 -2.95
N GLY A 68 -14.08 16.18 -4.16
CA GLY A 68 -13.80 15.48 -5.40
C GLY A 68 -12.30 15.26 -5.63
N CYS A 69 -11.50 16.34 -5.55
CA CYS A 69 -10.05 16.25 -5.68
C CYS A 69 -9.43 15.39 -4.58
N LEU A 70 -9.84 15.56 -3.31
CA LEU A 70 -9.37 14.73 -2.19
C LEU A 70 -9.66 13.25 -2.41
N SER A 71 -10.89 12.91 -2.83
CA SER A 71 -11.29 11.51 -3.04
C SER A 71 -10.54 10.88 -4.21
N ILE A 72 -10.39 11.59 -5.32
CA ILE A 72 -9.66 11.11 -6.50
C ILE A 72 -8.18 10.92 -6.16
N PHE A 73 -7.50 11.94 -5.63
CA PHE A 73 -6.06 11.83 -5.33
C PHE A 73 -5.76 10.88 -4.17
N GLY A 74 -6.64 10.82 -3.17
CA GLY A 74 -6.55 9.83 -2.09
C GLY A 74 -6.72 8.40 -2.61
N GLY A 75 -7.72 8.16 -3.46
CA GLY A 75 -7.94 6.86 -4.11
C GLY A 75 -6.81 6.47 -5.07
N PHE A 76 -6.34 7.42 -5.88
CA PHE A 76 -5.24 7.21 -6.81
C PHE A 76 -3.94 6.90 -6.07
N GLY A 77 -3.65 7.59 -4.96
CA GLY A 77 -2.51 7.29 -4.09
C GLY A 77 -2.55 5.85 -3.54
N LEU A 78 -3.73 5.35 -3.19
CA LEU A 78 -3.92 3.95 -2.77
C LEU A 78 -3.71 2.95 -3.92
N ILE A 79 -4.27 3.23 -5.10
CA ILE A 79 -4.09 2.37 -6.29
C ILE A 79 -2.62 2.31 -6.70
N LEU A 80 -1.93 3.45 -6.70
CA LEU A 80 -0.52 3.54 -7.03
C LEU A 80 0.33 2.75 -6.02
N SER A 81 -0.04 2.78 -4.74
CA SER A 81 0.63 1.99 -3.71
C SER A 81 0.53 0.50 -3.98
N TYR A 82 -0.64 0.04 -4.43
CA TYR A 82 -0.87 -1.35 -4.79
C TYR A 82 -0.12 -1.75 -6.08
N ALA A 83 -0.10 -0.87 -7.08
CA ALA A 83 0.61 -1.11 -8.34
C ALA A 83 2.14 -1.20 -8.13
N VAL A 84 2.71 -0.32 -7.31
CA VAL A 84 4.13 -0.36 -6.93
C VAL A 84 4.45 -1.65 -6.18
N GLU A 85 3.62 -2.02 -5.19
CA GLU A 85 3.75 -3.28 -4.44
C GLU A 85 3.73 -4.49 -5.39
N LYS A 86 2.79 -4.53 -6.33
CA LYS A 86 2.69 -5.60 -7.34
C LYS A 86 3.92 -5.66 -8.24
N SER A 87 4.41 -4.52 -8.74
CA SER A 87 5.59 -4.45 -9.61
C SER A 87 6.86 -4.93 -8.91
N TRP A 88 7.00 -4.65 -7.62
CA TRP A 88 8.18 -5.04 -6.84
C TRP A 88 8.19 -6.54 -6.54
N LEU A 89 7.02 -7.13 -6.28
CA LEU A 89 6.85 -8.57 -6.11
C LEU A 89 7.11 -9.35 -7.40
N ASP A 90 6.66 -8.84 -8.54
CA ASP A 90 6.83 -9.49 -9.85
C ASP A 90 8.31 -9.56 -10.23
N LYS A 91 9.05 -8.46 -9.99
CA LYS A 91 10.49 -8.37 -10.26
C LYS A 91 11.34 -9.29 -9.39
N GLN A 92 10.86 -9.69 -8.21
CA GLN A 92 11.54 -10.69 -7.37
C GLN A 92 11.27 -12.13 -7.79
N LYS A 93 10.16 -12.41 -8.47
CA LYS A 93 9.87 -13.77 -8.97
C LYS A 93 10.73 -14.14 -10.17
N ASP A 94 11.15 -13.16 -10.97
CA ASP A 94 12.00 -13.38 -12.14
C ASP A 94 13.48 -13.64 -11.78
N LEU A 95 13.86 -13.36 -10.53
CA LEU A 95 15.23 -13.52 -10.00
C LEU A 95 15.44 -14.83 -9.22
N LEU A 96 14.41 -15.68 -9.10
CA LEU A 96 14.43 -17.00 -8.46
C LEU A 96 14.21 -18.09 -9.49
#